data_AF-A0A519YT93-F1
#
_entry.id   AF-A0A519YT93-F1
#
_cell.length_a   1.000
_cell.length_b   1.000
_cell.length_c   1.000
_cell.angle_alpha   90.00
_cell.angle_beta   90.00
_cell.angle_gamma   90.00
#
_symmetry.space_group_name_H-M   'P 1'
#
loop_
_entity.id
_entity.type
_entity.pdbx_description
1 polymer ?
#
loop_
_entity_poly.entity_id
_entity_poly.type
_entity_poly.pdbx_seq_one_letter_code
_entity_poly.pdbx_strand_id
1 'polypeptide(L)' 'MAAGLMQHGIDAPKYLDGMFSFVLYDKTQDRIIAARDPIGVTSFYMGYNSKYPSAVYFASELKCLHPI' A
#
# COMPACT_ATOMS: atom_id res chain seq x y z
N MET A 1 -0.31 -9.98 -9.12
CA MET A 1 -0.60 -9.37 -7.81
C MET A 1 -1.97 -9.78 -7.25
N ALA A 2 -3.11 -9.44 -7.87
CA ALA A 2 -4.44 -9.81 -7.36
C ALA A 2 -4.64 -11.33 -7.20
N ALA A 3 -4.21 -12.12 -8.19
CA ALA A 3 -4.21 -13.59 -8.08
C ALA A 3 -3.30 -14.12 -6.95
N GLY A 4 -2.15 -13.46 -6.71
CA GLY A 4 -1.23 -13.83 -5.62
C GLY A 4 -1.84 -13.59 -4.24
N LEU A 5 -2.61 -12.51 -4.06
CA LEU A 5 -3.35 -12.27 -2.81
C LEU A 5 -4.42 -13.33 -2.54
N MET A 6 -5.08 -13.87 -3.57
CA MET A 6 -6.06 -14.95 -3.38
C MET A 6 -5.41 -16.25 -2.87
N GLN A 7 -4.16 -16.50 -3.25
CA GLN A 7 -3.42 -17.72 -2.90
C GLN A 7 -2.62 -17.58 -1.59
N HIS A 8 -2.03 -16.41 -1.35
CA HIS A 8 -1.09 -16.18 -0.24
C HIS A 8 -1.52 -15.08 0.74
N GLY A 9 -2.67 -14.43 0.52
CA GLY A 9 -3.12 -13.32 1.36
C GLY A 9 -2.08 -12.21 1.46
N ILE A 10 -1.92 -11.65 2.67
CA ILE A 10 -0.95 -10.58 2.95
C ILE A 10 0.52 -10.99 2.74
N ASP A 11 0.81 -12.29 2.60
CA ASP A 11 2.15 -12.81 2.32
C ASP A 11 2.50 -12.79 0.82
N ALA A 12 1.55 -12.47 -0.06
CA ALA A 12 1.79 -12.42 -1.50
C ALA A 12 3.02 -11.59 -1.93
N PRO A 13 3.35 -10.43 -1.30
CA PRO A 13 4.55 -9.67 -1.65
C PRO A 13 5.87 -10.45 -1.47
N LYS A 14 5.91 -11.47 -0.60
CA LYS A 14 7.10 -12.31 -0.38
C LYS A 14 7.48 -13.16 -1.59
N TYR A 15 6.56 -13.33 -2.54
CA TYR A 15 6.74 -14.12 -3.76
C TYR A 15 6.94 -13.25 -5.01
N LEU A 16 7.01 -11.92 -4.85
CA LEU A 16 7.29 -11.00 -5.94
C LEU A 16 8.79 -10.73 -6.04
N ASP A 17 9.36 -11.00 -7.21
CA ASP A 17 10.72 -10.59 -7.54
C ASP A 17 10.68 -9.32 -8.39
N GLY A 18 11.03 -8.18 -7.78
CA GLY A 18 11.05 -6.89 -8.46
C GLY A 18 10.92 -5.68 -7.53
N MET A 19 10.91 -4.50 -8.14
CA MET A 19 10.72 -3.21 -7.47
C MET A 19 9.24 -2.83 -7.54
N PHE A 20 8.58 -2.65 -6.39
CA PHE A 20 7.14 -2.38 -6.36
C PHE A 20 6.71 -1.56 -5.15
N SER A 21 5.67 -0.76 -5.35
CA SER A 21 4.83 -0.19 -4.31
C SER A 21 3.40 -0.19 -4.82
N PHE A 22 2.45 -0.62 -3.99
CA PHE A 22 1.05 -0.69 -4.39
C PHE A 22 0.10 -0.52 -3.21
N VAL A 23 -1.14 -0.18 -3.56
CA VAL A 23 -2.30 -0.23 -2.67
C VAL A 23 -3.38 -1.03 -3.39
N LEU A 24 -3.99 -1.99 -2.68
CA LEU A 24 -5.11 -2.77 -3.18
C LEU A 24 -6.27 -2.71 -2.20
N TYR A 25 -7.47 -2.46 -2.72
CA TYR A 25 -8.70 -2.57 -1.96
C TYR A 25 -9.35 -3.93 -2.19
N ASP A 26 -9.46 -4.71 -1.12
CA ASP A 26 -10.14 -6.00 -1.07
C ASP A 26 -11.58 -5.75 -0.62
N LYS A 27 -12.49 -5.65 -1.59
CA LYS A 27 -13.91 -5.39 -1.36
C LYS A 27 -14.60 -6.52 -0.60
N THR A 28 -14.12 -7.75 -0.71
CA THR A 28 -14.76 -8.92 -0.07
C THR A 28 -14.55 -8.91 1.44
N GLN A 29 -13.39 -8.46 1.90
CA GLN A 29 -13.07 -8.33 3.33
C GLN A 29 -13.10 -6.89 3.84
N ASP A 30 -13.52 -5.96 2.99
CA ASP A 30 -13.54 -4.50 3.23
C ASP A 30 -12.24 -3.98 3.87
N ARG A 31 -11.11 -4.25 3.22
CA ARG A 31 -9.78 -3.90 3.73
C ARG A 31 -8.87 -3.34 2.66
N ILE A 32 -7.87 -2.59 3.10
CA ILE A 32 -6.81 -2.05 2.25
C ILE A 32 -5.51 -2.80 2.54
N ILE A 33 -4.81 -3.22 1.49
CA ILE A 33 -3.50 -3.85 1.56
C ILE A 33 -2.52 -2.94 0.84
N ALA A 34 -1.58 -2.37 1.60
CA ALA A 34 -0.50 -1.57 1.09
C ALA A 34 0.82 -2.33 1.27
N ALA A 35 1.64 -2.44 0.23
CA ALA A 35 2.91 -3.14 0.30
C ALA A 35 3.97 -2.45 -0.56
N ARG A 36 5.23 -2.68 -0.19
CA ARG A 36 6.43 -2.17 -0.85
C ARG A 36 7.46 -3.28 -0.95
N ASP A 37 8.36 -3.16 -1.90
CA ASP A 37 9.53 -4.03 -2.01
C ASP A 37 10.40 -3.99 -0.73
N PRO A 38 11.13 -5.07 -0.39
CA PRO A 38 11.79 -5.21 0.91
C PRO A 38 12.84 -4.16 1.24
N ILE A 39 13.53 -3.64 0.23
CA ILE A 39 14.59 -2.63 0.38
C ILE A 39 14.00 -1.21 0.29
N GLY A 40 12.86 -1.08 -0.39
CA GLY A 40 12.23 0.19 -0.67
C GLY A 40 12.89 0.93 -1.84
N VAL A 41 13.09 0.25 -2.96
CA VAL A 41 13.63 0.86 -4.18
C VAL A 41 12.66 1.89 -4.76
N THR A 42 11.36 1.56 -4.82
CA THR A 42 10.32 2.55 -5.19
C THR A 42 9.92 3.36 -3.97
N SER A 43 9.69 4.67 -4.06
CA SER A 43 9.20 5.46 -2.92
C SER A 43 7.73 5.15 -2.60
N PHE A 44 7.37 5.14 -1.31
CA PHE A 44 6.02 4.87 -0.85
C PHE A 44 5.79 5.52 0.53
N TYR A 45 4.93 6.54 0.57
CA TYR A 45 4.64 7.33 1.76
C TYR A 45 3.23 7.03 2.26
N MET A 46 3.07 7.05 3.59
CA MET A 46 1.80 6.95 4.28
C MET A 46 1.58 8.21 5.13
N GLY A 47 0.36 8.73 5.14
CA GLY A 47 0.00 9.94 5.88
C GLY A 47 -1.33 9.82 6.60
N TYR A 48 -1.50 10.69 7.61
CA TYR A 48 -2.68 10.80 8.46
C TYR A 48 -3.04 12.27 8.62
N ASN A 49 -4.33 12.56 8.77
CA ASN A 49 -4.85 13.92 8.94
C ASN A 49 -5.74 13.97 10.19
N SER A 50 -5.54 14.98 11.05
CA SER A 50 -6.29 15.13 12.32
C SER A 50 -7.78 15.48 12.13
N LYS A 51 -8.13 16.16 11.04
CA LYS A 51 -9.52 16.44 10.61
C LYS A 51 -10.22 15.19 10.09
N TYR A 52 -9.48 14.22 9.53
CA TYR A 52 -10.02 12.95 9.02
C TYR A 52 -9.31 11.76 9.67
N PRO A 53 -9.53 11.50 10.98
CA PRO A 53 -8.77 10.52 11.75
C PRO A 53 -8.95 9.07 11.27
N SER A 54 -10.03 8.77 10.55
CA SER A 54 -10.28 7.45 9.95
C SER A 54 -9.68 7.28 8.56
N ALA A 55 -9.13 8.33 7.96
CA ALA A 55 -8.52 8.29 6.63
C ALA A 55 -7.04 7.94 6.72
N VAL A 56 -6.59 7.05 5.83
CA VAL A 56 -5.19 6.72 5.62
C VAL A 56 -4.85 7.06 4.17
N TYR A 57 -3.79 7.83 3.98
CA TYR A 57 -3.36 8.33 2.67
C TYR A 57 -2.08 7.61 2.24
N PHE A 58 -1.98 7.26 0.97
CA PHE A 58 -0.79 6.66 0.38
C PHE A 58 -0.39 7.43 -0.87
N ALA A 59 0.92 7.65 -1.07
CA ALA A 59 1.43 8.28 -2.28
C ALA A 59 2.85 7.81 -2.62
N SER A 60 3.21 7.87 -3.89
CA SER A 60 4.59 7.62 -4.35
C SER A 60 5.54 8.76 -3.98
N GLU A 61 5.04 9.99 -3.79
CA GLU A 61 5.86 11.16 -3.48
C GLU A 61 5.30 11.93 -2.28
N LEU A 62 6.17 12.38 -1.38
CA LEU A 62 5.75 13.11 -0.17
C LEU A 62 4.99 14.41 -0.50
N LYS A 63 5.34 15.07 -1.61
CA LYS A 63 4.67 16.31 -2.05
C LYS A 63 3.17 16.13 -2.29
N CYS A 64 2.73 14.92 -2.63
CA CYS A 64 1.32 14.59 -2.86
C CYS A 64 0.53 14.46 -1.56
N LEU A 65 1.22 14.34 -0.42
CA LEU A 65 0.65 14.27 0.91
C LEU A 65 0.78 15.60 1.67
N HIS A 66 1.35 16.66 1.08
CA HIS A 66 1.47 17.94 1.76
C HIS A 66 0.47 18.95 1.19
N PRO A 67 -0.30 19.70 2.00
CA PRO A 67 -0.38 19.71 3.47
C PRO A 67 -1.61 18.92 3.94
N ILE A 68 -1.67 17.60 3.69
CA ILE A 68 -2.74 16.81 4.32
C ILE A 68 -2.60 16.87 5.84
#